data_AF-A0A537KCI6-F1
#
_entry.id   AF-A0A537KCI6-F1
#
_cell.length_a   1.000
_cell.length_b   1.000
_cell.length_c   1.000
_cell.angle_alpha   90.00
_cell.angle_beta   90.00
_cell.angle_gamma   90.00
#
_symmetry.space_group_name_H-M   'P 1'
#
loop_
_entity.id
_entity.type
_entity.pdbx_description
1 polymer ?
#
loop_
_entity_poly.entity_id
_entity_poly.type
_entity_poly.pdbx_seq_one_letter_code
_entity_poly.pdbx_strand_id
1 'polypeptide(L)'
;MLPSVQGDDESGLRHLSHLSHTTNTVERRLLQLIKQRAGGAVSLEDFIGELSGLRGDLGLCYRQIAETSGRRDLSFSVIVALDELDQCCQWLYRKTHLEQAFFEKLHLEQRLRTLISPEADEVYQELLNIEEREREFVGKEASDIKRLMLTENGSSPPVLED
;
A
#
# COMPACT_ATOMS: atom_id res chain seq x y z
N MET A 1 -24.24 32.44 34.69
CA MET A 1 -23.42 31.20 34.73
C MET A 1 -23.43 30.62 33.34
N LEU A 2 -22.37 30.89 32.57
CA LEU A 2 -22.15 30.26 31.26
C LEU A 2 -21.36 28.97 31.51
N PRO A 3 -21.81 27.80 31.02
CA PRO A 3 -21.00 26.59 31.10
C PRO A 3 -19.82 26.69 30.12
N SER A 4 -18.61 26.66 30.68
CA SER A 4 -17.43 25.87 30.26
C SER A 4 -17.13 25.59 28.78
N VAL A 5 -17.23 26.57 27.86
CA VAL A 5 -16.67 26.43 26.50
C VAL A 5 -15.16 26.10 26.52
N GLN A 6 -14.42 26.58 27.52
CA GLN A 6 -12.99 26.28 27.68
C GLN A 6 -12.68 24.84 28.14
N GLY A 7 -13.62 24.16 28.79
CA GLY A 7 -13.40 22.80 29.32
C GLY A 7 -13.49 21.71 28.25
N ASP A 8 -14.36 21.92 27.25
CA ASP A 8 -14.60 20.96 26.18
C ASP A 8 -13.50 21.00 25.10
N ASP A 9 -12.95 22.20 24.82
CA ASP A 9 -11.80 22.36 23.90
C ASP A 9 -10.52 21.71 24.45
N GLU A 10 -10.22 21.82 25.75
CA GLU A 10 -9.06 21.14 26.35
C GLU A 10 -9.18 19.62 26.28
N SER A 11 -10.39 19.08 26.47
CA SER A 11 -10.67 17.65 26.38
C SER A 11 -10.49 17.13 24.94
N GLY A 12 -10.99 17.89 23.96
CA GLY A 12 -10.79 17.61 22.54
C GLY A 12 -9.32 17.64 22.11
N LEU A 13 -8.57 18.65 22.57
CA LEU A 13 -7.13 18.76 22.29
C LEU A 13 -6.30 17.64 22.90
N ARG A 14 -6.63 17.20 24.13
CA ARG A 14 -5.98 16.04 24.76
C ARG A 14 -6.28 14.75 23.99
N HIS A 15 -7.51 14.57 23.53
CA HIS A 15 -7.89 13.40 22.73
C HIS A 15 -7.16 13.39 21.38
N LEU A 16 -7.10 14.53 20.69
CA LEU A 16 -6.31 14.71 19.47
C LEU A 16 -4.83 14.38 19.68
N SER A 17 -4.24 14.86 20.77
CA SER A 17 -2.85 14.57 21.10
C SER A 17 -2.60 13.07 21.29
N HIS A 18 -3.53 12.36 21.94
CA HIS A 18 -3.46 10.91 22.11
C HIS A 18 -3.56 10.16 20.77
N LEU A 19 -4.51 10.54 19.90
CA LEU A 19 -4.67 9.95 18.57
C LEU A 19 -3.43 10.19 17.70
N SER A 20 -2.94 11.42 17.67
CA SER A 20 -1.70 11.78 16.97
C SER A 20 -0.49 10.98 17.48
N HIS A 21 -0.34 10.85 18.79
CA HIS A 21 0.73 10.04 19.39
C HIS A 21 0.67 8.58 18.96
N THR A 22 -0.55 8.01 18.90
CA THR A 22 -0.77 6.63 18.47
C THR A 22 -0.36 6.45 17.00
N THR A 23 -0.85 7.31 16.11
CA THR A 23 -0.53 7.28 14.68
C THR A 23 0.97 7.43 14.43
N ASN A 24 1.64 8.37 15.11
CA ASN A 24 3.09 8.56 15.03
C ASN A 24 3.90 7.38 15.58
N THR A 25 3.36 6.66 16.56
CA THR A 25 4.01 5.46 17.12
C THR A 25 3.89 4.29 16.16
N VAL A 26 2.72 4.10 15.56
CA VAL A 26 2.51 3.12 14.49
C VAL A 26 3.42 3.38 13.30
N GLU A 27 3.51 4.63 12.83
CA GLU A 27 4.39 5.00 11.72
C GLU A 27 5.85 4.63 12.00
N ARG A 28 6.39 5.06 13.15
CA ARG A 28 7.77 4.75 13.55
C ARG A 28 8.01 3.24 13.62
N ARG A 29 7.05 2.50 14.20
CA ARG A 29 7.14 1.04 14.31
C ARG A 29 7.10 0.37 12.94
N LEU A 30 6.23 0.82 12.03
CA LEU A 30 6.16 0.34 10.66
C LEU A 30 7.49 0.54 9.93
N LEU A 31 8.06 1.74 9.98
CA LEU A 31 9.35 2.05 9.35
C LEU A 31 10.48 1.18 9.92
N GLN A 32 10.47 0.93 11.23
CA GLN A 32 11.44 0.05 11.88
C GLN A 32 11.29 -1.40 11.40
N LEU A 33 10.06 -1.92 11.34
CA LEU A 33 9.77 -3.29 10.89
C LEU A 33 10.18 -3.50 9.44
N ILE A 34 9.90 -2.54 8.55
CA ILE A 34 10.34 -2.59 7.14
C ILE A 34 11.86 -2.71 7.06
N LYS A 35 12.60 -1.87 7.81
CA LYS A 35 14.07 -1.91 7.84
C LYS A 35 14.59 -3.25 8.38
N GLN A 36 14.00 -3.75 9.45
CA GLN A 36 14.38 -5.04 10.05
C GLN A 36 14.12 -6.20 9.11
N ARG A 37 12.97 -6.23 8.43
CA ARG A 37 12.62 -7.26 7.45
C ARG A 37 13.53 -7.21 6.22
N ALA A 38 13.78 -6.02 5.67
CA ALA A 38 14.70 -5.83 4.55
C ALA A 38 16.13 -6.27 4.90
N GLY A 39 16.57 -6.03 6.14
CA GLY A 39 17.85 -6.50 6.67
C GLY A 39 17.91 -7.99 7.06
N GLY A 40 16.80 -8.73 6.92
CA GLY A 40 16.73 -10.15 7.28
C GLY A 40 16.70 -10.43 8.79
N ALA A 41 16.53 -9.41 9.63
CA ALA A 41 16.52 -9.55 11.09
C ALA A 41 15.21 -10.15 11.65
N VAL A 42 14.15 -10.17 10.83
CA VAL A 42 12.81 -10.67 11.20
C VAL A 42 12.33 -11.60 10.08
N SER A 43 11.68 -12.70 10.47
CA SER A 43 11.09 -13.66 9.54
C SER A 43 9.90 -13.04 8.79
N LEU A 44 9.47 -13.66 7.66
CA LEU A 44 8.28 -13.18 6.96
C LEU A 44 7.01 -13.35 7.81
N GLU A 45 6.89 -14.46 8.53
CA GLU A 45 5.74 -14.76 9.38
C GLU A 45 5.61 -13.76 10.52
N ASP A 46 6.69 -13.50 11.25
CA ASP A 46 6.71 -12.50 12.32
C ASP A 46 6.40 -11.10 11.80
N PHE A 47 6.94 -10.75 10.63
CA PHE A 47 6.67 -9.46 9.99
C PHE A 47 5.19 -9.30 9.65
N ILE A 48 4.54 -10.33 9.09
CA ILE A 48 3.10 -10.32 8.80
C ILE A 48 2.29 -10.20 10.10
N GLY A 49 2.69 -10.92 11.15
CA GLY A 49 2.06 -10.85 12.47
C GLY A 49 2.10 -9.44 13.05
N GLU A 50 3.28 -8.82 13.05
CA GLU A 50 3.48 -7.44 13.54
C GLU A 50 2.68 -6.42 12.71
N LEU A 51 2.66 -6.55 11.37
CA LEU A 51 1.83 -5.69 10.51
C LEU A 51 0.34 -5.84 10.82
N SER A 52 -0.12 -7.05 11.15
CA SER A 52 -1.49 -7.29 11.58
C SER A 52 -1.82 -6.59 12.90
N GLY A 53 -0.88 -6.59 13.85
CA GLY A 53 -1.01 -5.83 15.09
C GLY A 53 -1.17 -4.33 14.83
N LEU A 54 -0.28 -3.76 14.00
CA LEU A 54 -0.35 -2.34 13.62
C LEU A 54 -1.67 -1.97 12.93
N ARG A 55 -2.21 -2.84 12.08
CA ARG A 55 -3.54 -2.64 11.47
C ARG A 55 -4.65 -2.63 12.50
N GLY A 56 -4.57 -3.46 13.53
CA GLY A 56 -5.50 -3.45 14.66
C GLY A 56 -5.49 -2.11 15.40
N ASP A 57 -4.29 -1.59 15.71
CA ASP A 57 -4.11 -0.31 16.38
C ASP A 57 -4.65 0.86 15.52
N LEU A 58 -4.37 0.84 14.21
CA LEU A 58 -4.91 1.82 13.27
C LEU A 58 -6.44 1.73 13.17
N GLY A 59 -7.01 0.52 13.17
CA GLY A 59 -8.46 0.32 13.15
C GLY A 59 -9.15 0.81 14.43
N LEU A 60 -8.47 0.76 15.57
CA LEU A 60 -8.94 1.40 16.81
C LEU A 60 -8.84 2.93 16.71
N CYS A 61 -7.71 3.45 16.26
CA CYS A 61 -7.49 4.90 16.07
C CYS A 61 -8.53 5.50 15.11
N TYR A 62 -8.77 4.86 13.96
CA TYR A 62 -9.76 5.30 12.97
C TYR A 62 -11.18 5.37 13.54
N ARG A 63 -11.60 4.38 14.35
CA ARG A 63 -12.91 4.42 15.01
C ARG A 63 -13.03 5.60 15.96
N GLN A 64 -11.99 5.88 16.75
CA GLN A 64 -11.98 7.02 17.66
C GLN A 64 -11.99 8.37 16.93
N ILE A 65 -11.31 8.47 15.78
CA ILE A 65 -11.39 9.63 14.89
C ILE A 65 -12.83 9.81 14.40
N ALA A 66 -13.45 8.77 13.85
CA ALA A 66 -14.82 8.82 13.32
C ALA A 66 -15.86 9.17 14.41
N GLU A 67 -15.72 8.61 15.61
CA GLU A 67 -16.56 8.93 16.77
C GLU A 67 -16.41 10.41 17.19
N THR A 68 -15.20 10.95 17.13
CA THR A 68 -14.94 12.35 17.48
C THR A 68 -15.47 13.29 16.41
N SER A 69 -15.21 13.01 15.12
CA SER A 69 -15.67 13.83 13.99
C SER A 69 -17.20 13.90 13.88
N GLY A 70 -17.94 12.93 14.44
CA GLY A 70 -19.41 12.95 14.50
C GLY A 70 -20.00 13.95 15.52
N ARG A 71 -19.18 14.58 16.35
CA ARG A 71 -19.62 15.56 17.36
C ARG A 71 -19.95 16.91 16.72
N ARG A 72 -20.99 17.58 17.23
CA ARG A 72 -21.51 18.84 16.66
C ARG A 72 -20.85 20.10 17.23
N ASP A 73 -20.07 19.93 18.29
CA ASP A 73 -19.51 20.96 19.16
C ASP A 73 -17.99 21.10 18.99
N LEU A 74 -17.45 20.70 17.83
CA LEU A 74 -16.02 20.82 17.54
C LEU A 74 -15.67 22.22 17.02
N SER A 75 -14.55 22.77 17.50
CA SER A 75 -13.93 23.94 16.91
C SER A 75 -13.32 23.62 15.54
N PHE A 76 -13.22 24.62 14.66
CA PHE A 76 -12.70 24.44 13.29
C PHE A 76 -11.27 23.87 13.27
N SER A 77 -10.41 24.31 14.19
CA SER A 77 -9.05 23.78 14.33
C SER A 77 -9.03 22.29 14.67
N VAL A 78 -9.96 21.82 15.50
CA VAL A 78 -10.11 20.40 15.84
C VAL A 78 -10.60 19.61 14.63
N ILE A 79 -11.54 20.14 13.85
CA ILE A 79 -12.03 19.51 12.63
C ILE A 79 -10.90 19.30 11.61
N VAL A 80 -10.10 20.34 11.36
CA VAL A 80 -8.96 20.24 10.43
C VAL A 80 -7.93 19.21 10.91
N ALA A 81 -7.60 19.22 12.21
CA ALA A 81 -6.66 18.26 12.78
C ALA A 81 -7.18 16.81 12.71
N LEU A 82 -8.49 16.59 12.87
CA LEU A 82 -9.11 15.27 12.73
C LEU A 82 -9.06 14.78 11.27
N ASP A 83 -9.29 15.66 10.30
CA ASP A 83 -9.20 15.31 8.87
C ASP A 83 -7.78 14.91 8.48
N GLU A 84 -6.77 15.64 8.94
CA GLU A 84 -5.36 15.29 8.72
C GLU A 84 -5.00 13.93 9.36
N LEU A 85 -5.48 13.67 10.58
CA LEU A 85 -5.28 12.40 11.26
C LEU A 85 -6.00 11.25 10.56
N ASP A 86 -7.20 11.49 10.04
CA ASP A 86 -7.97 10.50 9.27
C ASP A 86 -7.20 10.08 8.02
N GLN A 87 -6.74 11.05 7.23
CA GLN A 87 -5.94 10.81 6.04
C GLN A 87 -4.65 10.06 6.36
N CYS A 88 -3.95 10.43 7.43
CA CYS A 88 -2.73 9.76 7.87
C CYS A 88 -2.99 8.31 8.30
N CYS A 89 -4.07 8.08 9.07
CA CYS A 89 -4.46 6.75 9.52
C CYS A 89 -4.80 5.83 8.33
N GLN A 90 -5.57 6.34 7.36
CA GLN A 90 -5.89 5.61 6.13
C GLN A 90 -4.64 5.30 5.30
N TRP A 91 -3.73 6.26 5.17
CA TRP A 91 -2.47 6.08 4.45
C TRP A 91 -1.60 5.01 5.10
N LEU A 92 -1.42 5.05 6.43
CA LEU A 92 -0.66 4.04 7.17
C LEU A 92 -1.31 2.66 7.04
N TYR A 93 -2.63 2.58 7.16
CA TYR A 93 -3.35 1.32 7.00
C TYR A 93 -3.11 0.71 5.61
N ARG A 94 -3.24 1.51 4.55
CA ARG A 94 -2.90 1.09 3.19
C ARG A 94 -1.43 0.67 3.06
N LYS A 95 -0.52 1.43 3.66
CA LYS A 95 0.92 1.15 3.62
C LYS A 95 1.23 -0.21 4.23
N THR A 96 0.64 -0.58 5.37
CA THR A 96 0.86 -1.92 5.96
C THR A 96 0.47 -3.06 5.02
N HIS A 97 -0.64 -2.95 4.29
CA HIS A 97 -1.05 -3.96 3.31
C HIS A 97 -0.10 -4.05 2.12
N LEU A 98 0.33 -2.89 1.59
CA LEU A 98 1.26 -2.85 0.47
C LEU A 98 2.62 -3.45 0.82
N GLU A 99 3.13 -3.17 2.02
CA GLU A 99 4.39 -3.75 2.50
C GLU A 99 4.29 -5.26 2.72
N GLN A 100 3.19 -5.75 3.28
CA GLN A 100 2.95 -7.19 3.38
C GLN A 100 2.99 -7.85 2.00
N ALA A 101 2.19 -7.35 1.05
CA ALA A 101 2.12 -7.90 -0.29
C ALA A 101 3.48 -7.85 -1.01
N PHE A 102 4.26 -6.78 -0.81
CA PHE A 102 5.60 -6.65 -1.37
C PHE A 102 6.54 -7.74 -0.84
N PHE A 103 6.61 -7.94 0.48
CA PHE A 103 7.52 -8.93 1.06
C PHE A 103 7.08 -10.38 0.83
N GLU A 104 5.77 -10.64 0.73
CA GLU A 104 5.24 -11.95 0.30
C GLU A 104 5.65 -12.26 -1.14
N LYS A 105 5.47 -11.30 -2.07
CA LYS A 105 5.92 -11.44 -3.47
C LYS A 105 7.42 -11.69 -3.56
N LEU A 106 8.22 -10.87 -2.88
CA LEU A 106 9.67 -11.02 -2.87
C LEU A 106 10.10 -12.40 -2.35
N HIS A 107 9.43 -12.91 -1.31
CA HIS A 107 9.71 -14.25 -0.80
C HIS A 107 9.36 -15.35 -1.80
N LEU A 108 8.21 -15.23 -2.48
CA LEU A 108 7.80 -16.17 -3.52
C LEU A 108 8.75 -16.13 -4.71
N GLU A 109 9.17 -14.95 -5.17
CA GLU A 109 10.15 -14.80 -6.25
C GLU A 109 11.49 -15.45 -5.89
N GLN A 110 11.98 -15.23 -4.66
CA GLN A 110 13.22 -15.86 -4.19
C GLN A 110 13.09 -17.37 -4.16
N ARG A 111 11.97 -17.89 -3.66
CA ARG A 111 11.70 -19.33 -3.63
C ARG A 111 11.53 -19.91 -5.04
N LEU A 112 10.92 -19.15 -5.95
CA LEU A 112 10.74 -19.57 -7.33
C LEU A 112 12.10 -19.72 -8.01
N ARG A 113 12.99 -18.73 -7.86
CA ARG A 113 14.37 -18.79 -8.40
C ARG A 113 15.20 -19.97 -7.91
N THR A 114 14.91 -20.52 -6.72
CA THR A 114 15.61 -21.72 -6.23
C THR A 114 15.02 -23.03 -6.74
N LEU A 115 13.81 -23.00 -7.32
CA LEU A 115 13.09 -24.18 -7.77
C LEU A 115 13.13 -24.37 -9.28
N ILE A 116 13.21 -23.29 -10.06
CA ILE A 116 13.26 -23.37 -11.53
C ILE A 116 14.72 -23.53 -11.99
N SER A 117 14.95 -24.34 -13.03
CA SER A 117 16.24 -24.30 -13.73
C SER A 117 16.39 -22.98 -14.49
N PRO A 118 17.63 -22.50 -14.74
CA PRO A 118 17.85 -21.28 -15.51
C PRO A 118 17.14 -21.29 -16.87
N GLU A 119 17.14 -22.42 -17.56
CA GLU A 119 16.52 -22.58 -18.89
C GLU A 119 14.99 -22.46 -18.82
N ALA A 120 14.37 -22.99 -17.77
CA ALA A 120 12.94 -22.86 -17.57
C ALA A 120 12.53 -21.46 -17.10
N ASP A 121 13.41 -20.70 -16.42
CA ASP A 121 13.19 -19.28 -16.13
C ASP A 121 13.27 -18.44 -17.42
N GLU A 122 14.22 -18.71 -18.31
CA GLU A 122 14.34 -18.03 -19.61
C GLU A 122 13.06 -18.16 -20.45
N VAL A 123 12.55 -19.39 -20.63
CA VAL A 123 11.29 -19.64 -21.35
C VAL A 123 10.11 -18.94 -20.66
N TYR A 124 10.08 -18.93 -19.34
CA TYR A 124 9.02 -18.26 -18.58
C TYR A 124 9.06 -16.73 -18.75
N GLN A 125 10.25 -16.11 -18.76
CA GLN A 125 10.40 -14.68 -19.04
C GLN A 125 10.00 -14.32 -20.47
N GLU A 126 10.35 -15.15 -21.45
CA GLU A 126 9.92 -14.96 -22.84
C GLU A 126 8.39 -14.99 -22.97
N LEU A 127 7.74 -15.96 -22.31
CA LEU A 127 6.29 -16.07 -22.26
C LEU A 127 5.65 -14.82 -21.65
N LEU A 128 6.12 -14.37 -20.47
CA LEU A 128 5.62 -13.15 -19.82
C LEU A 128 5.75 -11.91 -20.72
N ASN A 129 6.88 -11.78 -21.43
CA ASN A 129 7.08 -10.67 -22.37
C ASN A 129 6.12 -10.74 -23.56
N ILE A 130 5.73 -11.93 -24.02
CA ILE A 130 4.70 -12.10 -25.06
C ILE A 130 3.32 -11.72 -24.50
N GLU A 131 2.97 -12.23 -23.32
CA GLU A 131 1.68 -11.94 -22.66
C GLU A 131 1.50 -10.44 -22.35
N GLU A 132 2.57 -9.74 -21.93
CA GLU A 132 2.50 -8.31 -21.70
C GLU A 132 2.29 -7.55 -23.01
N ARG A 133 3.01 -7.92 -24.08
CA ARG A 133 2.81 -7.34 -25.42
C ARG A 133 1.40 -7.59 -25.95
N GLU A 134 0.85 -8.78 -25.72
CA GLU A 134 -0.53 -9.11 -26.08
C GLU A 134 -1.50 -8.24 -25.28
N ARG A 135 -1.34 -8.14 -23.96
CA ARG A 135 -2.19 -7.30 -23.10
C ARG A 135 -2.16 -5.84 -23.51
N GLU A 136 -0.98 -5.30 -23.77
CA GLU A 136 -0.80 -3.95 -24.28
C GLU A 136 -1.48 -3.77 -25.64
N PHE A 137 -1.40 -4.75 -26.53
CA PHE A 137 -2.03 -4.70 -27.85
C PHE A 137 -3.56 -4.79 -27.77
N VAL A 138 -4.11 -5.68 -26.94
CA VAL A 138 -5.55 -5.80 -26.66
C VAL A 138 -6.10 -4.51 -26.06
N GLY A 139 -5.32 -3.82 -25.24
CA GLY A 139 -5.68 -2.54 -24.64
C GLY A 139 -5.63 -1.33 -25.61
N LYS A 140 -5.22 -1.50 -26.87
CA LYS A 140 -5.16 -0.40 -27.84
C LYS A 140 -6.53 -0.06 -28.40
N GLU A 141 -6.76 1.24 -28.59
CA GLU A 141 -7.94 1.75 -29.29
C GLU A 141 -7.86 1.50 -30.80
N ALA A 142 -9.02 1.43 -31.45
CA ALA A 142 -9.11 1.14 -32.89
C ALA A 142 -8.34 2.15 -33.77
N SER A 143 -8.20 3.40 -33.33
CA SER A 143 -7.38 4.42 -34.00
C SER A 143 -5.89 4.12 -33.94
N ASP A 144 -5.41 3.57 -32.82
CA ASP A 144 -4.02 3.18 -32.65
C ASP A 144 -3.69 1.93 -33.45
N ILE A 145 -4.62 0.96 -33.50
CA ILE A 145 -4.49 -0.22 -34.35
C ILE A 145 -4.39 0.19 -35.82
N LYS A 146 -5.28 1.09 -36.30
CA LYS A 146 -5.24 1.61 -37.68
C LYS A 146 -3.91 2.31 -37.99
N ARG A 147 -3.38 3.08 -37.04
CA ARG A 147 -2.08 3.75 -37.21
C ARG A 147 -0.94 2.75 -37.31
N LEU A 148 -0.94 1.70 -36.46
CA LEU A 148 0.06 0.63 -36.49
C LEU A 148 0.04 -0.12 -37.83
N MET A 149 -1.15 -0.49 -38.32
CA MET A 149 -1.32 -1.16 -39.62
C MET A 149 -0.80 -0.34 -40.81
N LEU A 150 -0.82 1.00 -40.71
CA LEU A 150 -0.30 1.89 -41.74
C LEU A 150 1.22 2.08 -41.68
N THR A 151 1.85 1.70 -40.55
CA THR A 151 3.30 1.85 -40.29
C THR A 151 4.07 0.53 -40.27
N GLU A 152 3.39 -0.62 -40.19
CA GLU A 152 4.01 -1.93 -40.33
C GLU A 152 4.43 -2.14 -41.79
N ASN A 153 5.70 -1.83 -42.09
CA ASN A 153 6.35 -2.34 -43.28
C ASN A 153 6.57 -3.85 -43.07
N GLY A 154 5.84 -4.67 -43.83
CA GLY A 154 5.80 -6.12 -43.73
C GLY A 154 7.17 -6.75 -43.46
N SER A 155 7.41 -7.08 -42.19
CA SER A 155 8.55 -7.87 -41.75
C SER A 155 8.00 -9.24 -41.41
N SER A 156 8.34 -10.23 -42.23
CA SER A 156 7.95 -11.63 -42.03
C SER A 156 8.31 -12.09 -40.60
N PRO A 157 7.49 -12.97 -39.99
CA PRO A 157 7.85 -13.54 -38.70
C PRO A 157 9.18 -14.32 -38.80
N PRO A 158 10.02 -14.32 -37.74
CA PRO A 158 11.21 -15.16 -37.71
C PRO A 158 10.78 -16.62 -37.81
N VAL A 159 11.40 -17.34 -38.74
CA VAL A 159 11.26 -18.79 -38.88
C VAL A 159 11.79 -19.41 -37.58
N LEU A 160 10.93 -20.14 -36.87
CA LEU A 160 11.36 -21.02 -35.80
C LEU A 160 12.06 -22.21 -36.49
N GLU A 161 13.38 -22.30 -36.35
CA GLU A 161 14.11 -23.51 -36.73
C GLU A 161 13.90 -24.56 -35.60
N ASP A 162 13.46 -25.75 -36.01
CA ASP A 162 13.17 -26.93 -35.17
C ASP A 162 14.39 -27.46 -34.40
#